data_AF-A0A9E3Z0F7-F1
#
_entry.id   AF-A0A9E3Z0F7-F1
#
_cell.length_a   1.000
_cell.length_b   1.000
_cell.length_c   1.000
_cell.angle_alpha   90.00
_cell.angle_beta   90.00
_cell.angle_gamma   90.00
#
_symmetry.space_group_name_H-M   'P 1'
#
loop_
_entity.id
_entity.type
_entity.pdbx_description
1 polymer ?
#
loop_
_entity_poly.entity_id
_entity_poly.type
_entity_poly.pdbx_seq_one_letter_code
_entity_poly.pdbx_strand_id
1 'polypeptide(L)'
;MRWDDIDKQVCSVARALSVVGERWTMLILRDAFLGTRRFDQFQSNLGITRHRLAERLGKLVEQGVLVKVPYHDRPLRYEYRLTRKGLGLYPVLMSLSRWGDEWMDGGKGAPLEYVHQACGKKTRPTLTCSECGEPLRPEGVRPQLGPALCDHDHAHEATPLKDIPALLRGDA
;
A
#
# COMPACT_ATOMS: atom_id res chain seq x y z
N MET A 1 3.08 -23.23 0.14
CA MET A 1 2.98 -22.07 1.06
C MET A 1 1.51 -21.70 1.19
N ARG A 2 0.95 -21.69 2.41
CA ARG A 2 -0.45 -21.26 2.61
C ARG A 2 -0.44 -19.75 2.85
N TRP A 3 -1.34 -19.03 2.16
CA TRP A 3 -1.46 -17.57 2.27
C TRP A 3 -1.85 -17.11 3.68
N ASP A 4 -2.45 -18.00 4.47
CA ASP A 4 -3.00 -17.72 5.79
C ASP A 4 -1.94 -17.48 6.89
N ASP A 5 -0.65 -17.77 6.64
CA ASP A 5 0.46 -17.55 7.60
C ASP A 5 1.44 -16.46 7.15
N ILE A 6 1.05 -15.63 6.17
CA ILE A 6 1.94 -14.61 5.59
C ILE A 6 2.17 -13.42 6.55
N ASP A 7 1.27 -13.21 7.50
CA ASP A 7 1.35 -12.22 8.58
C ASP A 7 2.42 -12.56 9.64
N LYS A 8 2.80 -13.84 9.77
CA LYS A 8 3.83 -14.33 10.70
C LYS A 8 5.24 -14.33 10.12
N GLN A 9 5.40 -13.92 8.87
CA GLN A 9 6.70 -13.94 8.19
C GLN A 9 7.64 -12.84 8.72
N VAL A 10 8.94 -13.11 8.70
CA VAL A 10 9.94 -12.09 9.08
C VAL A 10 10.05 -10.99 8.01
N CYS A 11 9.78 -11.33 6.75
CA CYS A 11 9.76 -10.38 5.64
C CYS A 11 8.63 -9.34 5.81
N SER A 12 8.99 -8.07 5.92
CA SER A 12 8.05 -6.95 6.06
C SER A 12 7.08 -6.83 4.88
N VAL A 13 7.54 -7.11 3.66
CA VAL A 13 6.71 -7.11 2.45
C VAL A 13 5.66 -8.22 2.52
N ALA A 14 6.05 -9.42 2.93
CA ALA A 14 5.12 -10.55 3.08
C ALA A 14 4.03 -10.23 4.12
N ARG A 15 4.39 -9.66 5.28
CA ARG A 15 3.41 -9.20 6.27
C ARG A 15 2.51 -8.09 5.74
N ALA A 16 3.05 -7.14 4.98
CA ALA A 16 2.22 -6.10 4.37
C ALA A 16 1.20 -6.69 3.38
N LEU A 17 1.58 -7.72 2.62
CA LEU A 17 0.70 -8.41 1.67
C LEU A 17 -0.46 -9.15 2.33
N SER A 18 -0.38 -9.53 3.61
CA SER A 18 -1.55 -10.06 4.34
C SER A 18 -2.69 -9.03 4.42
N VAL A 19 -2.32 -7.74 4.46
CA VAL A 19 -3.24 -6.61 4.52
C VAL A 19 -3.60 -6.13 3.11
N VAL A 20 -2.60 -5.79 2.29
CA VAL A 20 -2.82 -5.10 1.00
C VAL A 20 -2.90 -6.03 -0.22
N GLY A 21 -2.53 -7.30 -0.08
CA GLY A 21 -2.45 -8.26 -1.20
C GLY A 21 -3.81 -8.74 -1.71
N GLU A 22 -4.90 -8.34 -1.08
CA GLU A 22 -6.24 -8.62 -1.57
C GLU A 22 -6.72 -7.51 -2.53
N ARG A 23 -7.28 -7.94 -3.67
CA ARG A 23 -7.62 -7.12 -4.84
C ARG A 23 -8.39 -5.82 -4.54
N TRP A 24 -9.32 -5.83 -3.59
CA TRP A 24 -10.18 -4.68 -3.31
C TRP A 24 -9.57 -3.73 -2.28
N THR A 25 -8.54 -4.14 -1.55
CA THR A 25 -7.98 -3.35 -0.44
C THR A 25 -7.46 -2.00 -0.90
N MET A 26 -6.59 -1.98 -1.92
CA MET A 26 -6.02 -0.73 -2.41
C MET A 26 -7.07 0.18 -3.07
N LEU A 27 -8.15 -0.39 -3.62
CA LEU A 27 -9.27 0.38 -4.18
C LEU A 27 -10.14 1.00 -3.08
N ILE A 28 -10.43 0.26 -2.00
CA ILE A 28 -11.11 0.80 -0.82
C ILE A 28 -10.28 1.93 -0.19
N LEU A 29 -8.97 1.73 -0.06
CA LEU A 29 -8.08 2.75 0.50
C LEU A 29 -8.00 3.99 -0.39
N ARG A 30 -7.91 3.83 -1.72
CA ARG A 30 -7.99 4.94 -2.68
C ARG A 30 -9.23 5.79 -2.42
N ASP A 31 -10.40 5.16 -2.36
CA ASP A 31 -11.65 5.85 -2.13
C ASP A 31 -11.68 6.54 -0.75
N ALA A 32 -11.09 5.92 0.27
CA ALA A 32 -10.98 6.50 1.62
C ALA A 32 -10.08 7.74 1.64
N PHE A 33 -8.95 7.73 0.94
CA PHE A 33 -8.08 8.90 0.77
C PHE A 33 -8.77 10.02 -0.03
N LEU A 34 -9.67 9.69 -0.95
CA LEU A 34 -10.53 10.64 -1.66
C LEU A 34 -11.73 11.12 -0.80
N GLY A 35 -11.81 10.73 0.46
CA GLY A 35 -12.81 11.20 1.41
C GLY A 35 -14.06 10.32 1.53
N THR A 36 -14.10 9.17 0.87
CA THR A 36 -15.20 8.20 1.05
C THR A 36 -15.15 7.59 2.45
N ARG A 37 -16.26 7.68 3.18
CA ARG A 37 -16.35 7.15 4.55
C ARG A 37 -17.55 6.23 4.80
N ARG A 38 -18.54 6.24 3.90
CA ARG A 38 -19.81 5.54 4.09
C ARG A 38 -19.86 4.26 3.26
N PHE A 39 -20.46 3.20 3.82
CA PHE A 39 -20.56 1.89 3.18
C PHE A 39 -21.20 1.96 1.79
N ASP A 40 -22.36 2.60 1.67
CA ASP A 40 -23.06 2.68 0.37
C ASP A 40 -22.27 3.48 -0.67
N GLN A 41 -21.46 4.46 -0.25
CA GLN A 41 -20.61 5.20 -1.17
C GLN A 41 -19.46 4.32 -1.68
N PHE A 42 -18.80 3.56 -0.81
CA PHE A 42 -17.80 2.57 -1.23
C PHE A 42 -18.41 1.54 -2.18
N GLN A 43 -19.62 1.06 -1.88
CA GLN A 43 -20.31 0.09 -2.71
C GLN A 43 -20.61 0.67 -4.10
N SER A 44 -21.14 1.89 -4.14
CA SER A 44 -21.46 2.60 -5.39
C SER A 44 -20.23 2.87 -6.24
N ASN A 45 -19.12 3.30 -5.63
CA ASN A 45 -17.89 3.63 -6.36
C ASN A 45 -17.17 2.39 -6.92
N LEU A 46 -17.18 1.29 -6.16
CA LEU A 46 -16.39 0.09 -6.49
C LEU A 46 -17.20 -0.94 -7.28
N GLY A 47 -18.54 -0.88 -7.25
CA GLY A 47 -19.41 -1.84 -7.93
C GLY A 47 -19.33 -3.26 -7.36
N ILE A 48 -18.73 -3.45 -6.18
CA ILE A 48 -18.58 -4.76 -5.57
C ILE A 48 -19.84 -5.19 -4.81
N THR A 49 -19.96 -6.50 -4.58
CA THR A 49 -21.07 -7.04 -3.79
C THR A 49 -20.97 -6.53 -2.35
N ARG A 50 -22.12 -6.25 -1.73
CA ARG A 50 -22.20 -5.80 -0.34
C ARG A 50 -21.51 -6.77 0.62
N HIS A 51 -21.67 -8.07 0.40
CA HIS A 51 -21.01 -9.09 1.22
C HIS A 51 -19.49 -8.99 1.17
N ARG A 52 -18.89 -8.87 -0.03
CA ARG A 52 -17.44 -8.72 -0.17
C ARG A 52 -16.95 -7.39 0.41
N LEU A 53 -17.67 -6.30 0.21
CA LEU A 53 -17.31 -5.01 0.82
C LEU A 53 -17.32 -5.09 2.35
N ALA A 54 -18.35 -5.70 2.93
CA ALA A 54 -18.47 -5.87 4.37
C ALA A 54 -17.32 -6.71 4.94
N GLU A 55 -16.98 -7.82 4.28
CA GLU A 55 -15.84 -8.67 4.63
C GLU A 55 -14.52 -7.87 4.63
N ARG A 56 -14.26 -7.11 3.55
CA ARG A 56 -13.01 -6.35 3.41
C ARG A 56 -12.91 -5.19 4.39
N LEU A 57 -13.97 -4.41 4.56
CA LEU A 57 -14.01 -3.34 5.56
C LEU A 57 -13.86 -3.89 6.98
N GLY A 58 -14.47 -5.03 7.29
CA GLY A 58 -14.30 -5.73 8.55
C GLY A 58 -12.85 -6.10 8.82
N LYS A 59 -12.19 -6.75 7.86
CA LYS A 59 -10.76 -7.10 7.95
C LYS A 59 -9.86 -5.86 8.13
N LEU A 60 -10.14 -4.76 7.43
CA LEU A 60 -9.37 -3.52 7.59
C LEU A 60 -9.57 -2.88 8.97
N VAL A 61 -10.75 -3.02 9.58
CA VAL A 61 -11.01 -2.58 10.95
C VAL A 61 -10.29 -3.47 11.96
N GLU A 62 -10.39 -4.79 11.80
CA GLU A 62 -9.70 -5.78 12.65
C GLU A 62 -8.17 -5.57 12.64
N GLN A 63 -7.60 -5.30 11.46
CA GLN A 63 -6.18 -5.01 11.28
C GLN A 63 -5.78 -3.59 11.73
N GLY A 64 -6.73 -2.79 12.24
CA GLY A 64 -6.48 -1.42 12.71
C GLY A 64 -6.09 -0.44 11.61
N VAL A 65 -6.38 -0.75 10.34
CA VAL A 65 -6.15 0.14 9.18
C VAL A 65 -7.27 1.18 9.08
N LEU A 66 -8.49 0.75 9.33
CA LEU A 66 -9.67 1.59 9.47
C LEU A 66 -10.21 1.53 10.90
N VAL A 67 -10.99 2.53 11.28
CA VAL A 67 -11.83 2.50 12.48
C VAL A 67 -13.28 2.78 12.10
N LYS A 68 -14.21 2.05 12.70
CA LYS A 68 -15.64 2.22 12.53
C LYS A 68 -16.16 3.15 13.62
N VAL A 69 -16.63 4.34 13.24
CA VAL A 69 -17.04 5.40 14.18
C VAL A 69 -18.52 5.72 13.97
N PRO A 70 -19.34 5.79 15.03
CA PRO A 70 -20.71 6.28 14.92
C PRO A 70 -20.71 7.77 14.53
N TYR A 71 -21.53 8.15 13.56
CA TYR A 71 -21.69 9.56 13.17
C TYR A 71 -23.12 10.07 13.31
N HIS A 72 -24.05 9.19 13.67
CA HIS A 72 -25.45 9.51 13.88
C HIS A 72 -26.06 8.49 14.83
N ASP A 73 -26.85 8.93 15.80
CA ASP A 73 -27.31 8.06 16.88
C ASP A 73 -28.70 7.43 16.64
N ARG A 74 -29.55 8.01 15.77
CA ARG A 74 -30.95 7.55 15.57
C ARG A 74 -31.49 7.74 14.13
N PRO A 75 -31.36 6.77 13.20
CA PRO A 75 -30.80 5.44 13.41
C PRO A 75 -29.29 5.51 13.59
N LEU A 76 -28.74 4.52 14.30
CA LEU A 76 -27.29 4.39 14.51
C LEU A 76 -26.61 4.15 13.17
N ARG A 77 -25.76 5.10 12.74
CA ARG A 77 -25.00 4.99 11.49
C ARG A 77 -23.52 5.11 11.76
N TYR A 78 -22.76 4.36 10.97
CA TYR A 78 -21.32 4.28 11.09
C TYR A 78 -20.64 4.76 9.82
N GLU A 79 -19.45 5.31 10.02
CA GLU A 79 -18.52 5.61 8.96
C GLU A 79 -17.15 4.98 9.26
N TYR A 80 -16.35 4.82 8.21
CA TYR A 80 -15.02 4.26 8.26
C TYR A 80 -14.01 5.38 8.10
N ARG A 81 -13.07 5.49 9.04
CA ARG A 81 -12.00 6.48 9.01
C ARG A 81 -10.64 5.80 8.98
N LEU A 82 -9.69 6.38 8.24
CA LEU A 82 -8.30 5.93 8.24
C LEU A 82 -7.67 6.17 9.62
N THR A 83 -6.98 5.15 10.13
CA THR A 83 -6.14 5.29 11.33
C THR A 83 -4.75 5.79 10.93
N ARG A 84 -3.86 6.02 11.91
CA ARG A 84 -2.43 6.27 11.63
C ARG A 84 -1.80 5.15 10.78
N LYS A 85 -2.15 3.88 11.06
CA LYS A 85 -1.69 2.72 10.27
C LYS A 85 -2.21 2.79 8.83
N GLY A 86 -3.49 3.16 8.65
CA GLY A 86 -4.07 3.32 7.32
C GLY A 86 -3.50 4.49 6.52
N LEU A 87 -3.27 5.64 7.18
CA LEU A 87 -2.59 6.79 6.56
C LEU A 87 -1.18 6.43 6.08
N GLY A 88 -0.48 5.56 6.81
CA GLY A 88 0.84 5.03 6.42
C GLY A 88 0.86 4.26 5.10
N LEU A 89 -0.30 3.85 4.55
CA LEU A 89 -0.40 3.20 3.24
C LEU A 89 -0.46 4.18 2.08
N TYR A 90 -0.53 5.49 2.33
CA TYR A 90 -0.58 6.49 1.26
C TYR A 90 0.61 6.42 0.30
N PRO A 91 1.89 6.31 0.74
CA PRO A 91 3.01 6.17 -0.18
C PRO A 91 2.91 4.94 -1.08
N VAL A 92 2.40 3.82 -0.56
CA VAL A 92 2.18 2.59 -1.33
C VAL A 92 1.15 2.83 -2.42
N LEU A 93 0.02 3.47 -2.09
CA LEU A 93 -1.02 3.82 -3.06
C LEU A 93 -0.47 4.74 -4.16
N MET A 94 0.31 5.76 -3.80
CA MET A 94 0.89 6.69 -4.76
C MET A 94 1.88 5.99 -5.70
N SER A 95 2.78 5.15 -5.16
CA SER A 95 3.71 4.38 -5.99
C SER A 95 2.99 3.41 -6.93
N LEU A 96 1.92 2.75 -6.47
CA LEU A 96 1.10 1.88 -7.30
C LEU A 96 0.37 2.66 -8.40
N SER A 97 -0.19 3.84 -8.09
CA SER A 97 -0.83 4.73 -9.07
C SER A 97 0.16 5.13 -10.15
N ARG A 98 1.36 5.61 -9.77
CA ARG A 98 2.40 6.00 -10.72
C ARG A 98 2.77 4.85 -11.66
N TRP A 99 2.97 3.64 -11.12
CA TRP A 99 3.29 2.48 -11.94
C TRP A 99 2.15 2.15 -12.93
N GLY A 100 0.90 2.20 -12.47
CA GLY A 100 -0.26 2.00 -13.35
C GLY A 100 -0.36 3.07 -14.45
N ASP A 101 -0.12 4.33 -14.11
CA ASP A 101 -0.14 5.44 -15.06
C ASP A 101 0.98 5.35 -16.11
N GLU A 102 2.07 4.67 -15.80
CA GLU A 102 3.23 4.53 -16.69
C GLU A 102 3.11 3.31 -17.61
N TRP A 103 2.55 2.21 -17.12
CA TRP A 103 2.57 0.92 -17.82
C TRP A 103 1.21 0.43 -18.31
N MET A 104 0.11 1.00 -17.80
CA MET A 104 -1.25 0.50 -18.01
C MET A 104 -2.24 1.56 -18.52
N ASP A 105 -1.75 2.73 -18.95
CA ASP A 105 -2.59 3.86 -19.35
C ASP A 105 -3.19 3.72 -20.77
N GLY A 106 -2.67 2.78 -21.58
CA GLY A 106 -3.08 2.58 -22.96
C GLY A 106 -2.91 3.83 -23.83
N GLY A 107 -1.93 4.69 -23.50
CA GLY A 107 -1.66 5.96 -24.19
C GLY A 107 -2.66 7.09 -23.86
N LYS A 108 -3.53 6.89 -22.87
CA LYS A 108 -4.54 7.90 -22.45
C LYS A 108 -4.07 8.77 -21.29
N GLY A 109 -2.92 8.46 -20.70
CA GLY A 109 -2.41 9.13 -19.51
C GLY A 109 -3.11 8.73 -18.21
N ALA A 110 -2.67 9.36 -17.12
CA ALA A 110 -3.16 9.09 -15.78
C ALA A 110 -4.66 9.45 -15.63
N PRO A 111 -5.51 8.55 -15.08
CA PRO A 111 -6.92 8.85 -14.84
C PRO A 111 -7.12 9.85 -13.70
N LEU A 112 -6.11 10.07 -12.86
CA LEU A 112 -6.12 11.06 -11.80
C LEU A 112 -4.76 11.78 -11.76
N GLU A 113 -4.79 13.11 -11.85
CA GLU A 113 -3.59 13.94 -11.66
C GLU A 113 -3.52 14.43 -10.20
N TYR A 114 -2.38 14.22 -9.55
CA TYR A 114 -2.15 14.70 -8.20
C TYR A 114 -1.48 16.08 -8.25
N VAL A 115 -2.03 17.03 -7.48
CA VAL A 115 -1.48 18.39 -7.36
C VAL A 115 -1.03 18.61 -5.92
N HIS A 116 0.23 19.03 -5.75
CA HIS A 116 0.75 19.37 -4.43
C HIS A 116 0.11 20.67 -3.95
N GLN A 117 -0.69 20.59 -2.89
CA GLN A 117 -1.49 21.71 -2.38
C GLN A 117 -0.65 22.96 -2.06
N ALA A 118 0.54 22.79 -1.49
CA ALA A 118 1.34 23.95 -1.07
C ALA A 118 1.97 24.73 -2.24
N CYS A 119 2.21 24.09 -3.40
CA CYS A 119 2.83 24.77 -4.55
C CYS A 119 1.98 24.80 -5.82
N GLY A 120 0.82 24.14 -5.83
CA GLY A 120 -0.11 24.09 -6.97
C GLY A 120 0.39 23.30 -8.18
N LYS A 121 1.57 22.67 -8.10
CA LYS A 121 2.17 21.93 -9.22
C LYS A 121 1.67 20.49 -9.26
N LYS A 122 1.47 19.97 -10.48
CA LYS A 122 1.31 18.53 -10.70
C LYS A 122 2.52 17.80 -10.13
N THR A 123 2.27 16.75 -9.38
CA THR A 123 3.30 16.01 -8.66
C THR A 123 3.18 14.52 -8.93
N ARG A 124 4.32 13.85 -8.89
CA ARG A 124 4.42 12.39 -8.94
C ARG A 124 5.25 11.95 -7.73
N PRO A 125 4.90 10.83 -7.10
CA PRO A 125 5.68 10.31 -6.00
C PRO A 125 7.08 9.91 -6.50
N THR A 126 8.11 10.32 -5.78
CA THR A 126 9.50 9.93 -6.01
C THR A 126 10.07 9.38 -4.71
N LEU A 127 10.70 8.21 -4.77
CA LEU A 127 11.44 7.66 -3.65
C LEU A 127 12.83 8.30 -3.61
N THR A 128 13.22 8.82 -2.46
CA THR A 128 14.52 9.48 -2.23
C THR A 128 15.15 8.95 -0.96
N CYS A 129 16.48 8.99 -0.88
CA CYS A 129 17.23 8.71 0.34
C CYS A 129 16.87 9.75 1.41
N SER A 130 16.63 9.30 2.65
CA SER A 130 16.30 10.18 3.78
C SER A 130 17.47 11.06 4.22
N GLU A 131 18.70 10.67 3.93
CA GLU A 131 19.91 11.38 4.39
C GLU A 131 20.42 12.41 3.37
N CYS A 132 20.52 12.05 2.09
CA CYS A 132 21.08 12.93 1.05
C CYS A 132 20.04 13.50 0.08
N GLY A 133 18.81 12.97 0.06
CA GLY A 133 17.75 13.42 -0.85
C GLY A 133 17.86 12.91 -2.29
N GLU A 134 18.90 12.15 -2.64
CA GLU A 134 19.04 11.59 -3.99
C GLU A 134 17.97 10.51 -4.29
N PRO A 135 17.58 10.31 -5.57
CA PRO A 135 16.62 9.28 -5.95
C PRO A 135 17.06 7.88 -5.51
N LEU A 136 16.16 7.17 -4.82
CA LEU A 136 16.41 5.82 -4.34
C LEU A 136 16.12 4.81 -5.44
N ARG A 137 17.16 4.34 -6.13
CA ARG A 137 17.07 3.32 -7.19
C ARG A 137 17.54 1.95 -6.72
N PRO A 138 17.08 0.84 -7.30
CA PRO A 138 17.53 -0.51 -6.92
C PRO A 138 19.05 -0.69 -6.92
N GLU A 139 19.76 -0.07 -7.87
CA GLU A 139 21.22 -0.16 -8.01
C GLU A 139 21.96 0.65 -6.93
N GLY A 140 21.29 1.66 -6.36
CA GLY A 140 21.83 2.53 -5.32
C GLY A 140 21.56 2.06 -3.89
N VAL A 141 20.91 0.91 -3.71
CA VAL A 141 20.54 0.38 -2.38
C VAL A 141 21.07 -1.02 -2.19
N ARG A 142 21.86 -1.21 -1.12
CA ARG A 142 22.29 -2.53 -0.68
C ARG A 142 21.45 -2.98 0.52
N PRO A 143 20.70 -4.09 0.43
CA PRO A 143 20.01 -4.65 1.59
C PRO A 143 21.04 -5.18 2.59
N GLN A 144 20.76 -4.96 3.87
CA GLN A 144 21.49 -5.53 5.00
C GLN A 144 20.49 -6.18 5.95
N LEU A 145 20.93 -7.22 6.67
CA LEU A 145 20.07 -7.89 7.65
C LEU A 145 19.78 -6.93 8.82
N GLY A 146 18.50 -6.76 9.11
CA GLY A 146 18.04 -5.99 10.25
C GLY A 146 18.00 -6.84 11.53
N PRO A 147 17.85 -6.21 12.71
CA PRO A 147 17.88 -6.89 14.01
C PRO A 147 16.96 -8.10 14.13
N ALA A 148 15.77 -8.05 13.49
CA ALA A 148 14.81 -9.16 13.49
C ALA A 148 15.32 -10.47 12.84
N LEU A 149 16.45 -10.44 12.14
CA LEU A 149 17.12 -11.60 11.55
C LEU A 149 18.53 -11.83 12.13
N CYS A 150 19.06 -10.89 12.93
CA CYS A 150 20.40 -10.99 13.51
C CYS A 150 20.43 -11.74 14.85
N ASP A 151 19.29 -11.87 15.54
CA ASP A 151 19.18 -12.57 16.83
C ASP A 151 18.98 -14.11 16.70
N HIS A 152 19.30 -14.68 15.54
CA HIS A 152 19.37 -16.13 15.34
C HIS A 152 20.83 -16.51 15.08
N ASP A 153 21.43 -17.25 16.01
CA ASP A 153 22.81 -17.78 16.02
C ASP A 153 23.14 -18.73 14.84
N HIS A 154 22.88 -18.31 13.61
CA HIS A 154 23.37 -18.95 12.40
C HIS A 154 24.03 -17.88 11.53
N ALA A 155 25.33 -17.69 11.78
CA ALA A 155 26.27 -17.12 10.82
C ALA A 155 26.28 -18.00 9.56
N HIS A 156 25.32 -17.77 8.67
CA HIS A 156 25.45 -18.12 7.27
C HIS A 156 25.66 -16.83 6.51
N GLU A 157 26.86 -16.71 5.93
CA GLU A 157 27.26 -15.69 4.96
C GLU A 157 26.07 -15.22 4.14
N ALA A 158 25.73 -13.95 4.26
CA ALA A 158 24.75 -13.30 3.42
C ALA A 158 25.11 -13.59 1.95
N THR A 159 24.31 -14.42 1.28
CA THR A 159 24.48 -14.67 -0.16
C THR A 159 24.46 -13.32 -0.85
N PRO A 160 25.54 -12.92 -1.52
CA PRO A 160 25.59 -11.62 -2.13
C PRO A 160 24.48 -11.53 -3.18
N LEU A 161 23.79 -10.40 -3.23
CA LEU A 161 22.67 -10.09 -4.14
C LEU A 161 23.02 -10.11 -5.64
N LYS A 162 24.15 -10.71 -6.05
CA LYS A 162 24.60 -10.88 -7.43
C LYS A 162 23.86 -12.01 -8.16
N ASP A 163 23.06 -12.80 -7.44
CA ASP A 163 22.20 -13.86 -7.99
C ASP A 163 20.78 -13.37 -8.35
N ILE A 164 20.53 -12.04 -8.35
CA ILE A 164 19.29 -11.48 -8.90
C ILE A 164 19.28 -11.69 -10.43
N PRO A 165 18.22 -12.28 -11.00
CA PRO A 165 18.07 -12.47 -12.44
C PRO A 165 18.28 -11.16 -13.23
N ALA A 166 18.93 -11.26 -14.39
CA ALA A 166 19.23 -10.12 -15.25
C ALA A 166 18.00 -9.28 -15.64
N LEU A 167 16.79 -9.86 -15.60
CA LEU A 167 15.49 -9.21 -15.84
C LEU A 167 15.14 -8.05 -14.87
N LEU A 168 15.88 -7.89 -13.77
CA LEU A 168 15.70 -6.78 -12.82
C LEU A 168 16.85 -5.75 -12.88
N ARG A 169 17.80 -5.91 -13.83
CA ARG A 169 18.77 -4.88 -14.19
C ARG A 169 18.12 -4.10 -15.32
N GLY A 170 17.82 -2.82 -15.11
CA GLY A 170 17.06 -1.98 -16.03
C GLY A 170 17.78 -1.63 -17.34
N ASP A 171 18.17 -2.63 -18.13
CA ASP A 171 18.68 -2.48 -19.49
C ASP A 171 17.61 -2.94 -20.50
N ALA A 172 16.61 -2.09 -20.73
CA ALA A 172 15.89 -1.86 -22.00
C ALA A 172 14.89 -0.70 -21.84
#